data_AF-A0A1X7UV81-F1
#
_entry.id   AF-A0A1X7UV81-F1
#
_cell.length_a   1.000
_cell.length_b   1.000
_cell.length_c   1.000
_cell.angle_alpha   90.00
_cell.angle_beta   90.00
_cell.angle_gamma   90.00
#
_symmetry.space_group_name_H-M   'P 1'
#
loop_
_entity.id
_entity.type
_entity.pdbx_description
1 polymer ?
#
loop_
_entity_poly.entity_id
_entity_poly.type
_entity_poly.pdbx_seq_one_letter_code
_entity_poly.pdbx_strand_id
1 'polypeptide(L)'
;MNSYEVSIGLITILVVLCVVSLNLTQIVIAHGYMWYKVPLWRAAMMLLVSALAKTNRVPFDLMKRESELVSVFNMKYPCMSFMLFFLADYANIISMPALSAVFGLAYA
;
A
#
# COMPACT_ATOMS: atom_id res chain seq x y z
N MET A 1 6.78 4.20 -9.68
CA MET A 1 6.69 4.11 -8.21
C MET A 1 6.28 5.45 -7.58
N ASN A 2 6.95 6.57 -7.91
CA ASN A 2 6.64 7.89 -7.34
C ASN A 2 5.18 8.35 -7.53
N SER A 3 4.52 8.02 -8.65
CA SER A 3 3.14 8.47 -8.90
C SER A 3 2.14 7.93 -7.87
N TYR A 4 2.33 6.70 -7.38
CA TYR A 4 1.42 6.10 -6.40
C TYR A 4 1.70 6.59 -4.96
N GLU A 5 2.91 7.07 -4.68
CA GLU A 5 3.23 7.70 -3.39
C GLU A 5 2.48 9.00 -3.19
N VAL A 6 2.36 9.81 -4.24
CA VAL A 6 1.59 11.05 -4.19
C VAL A 6 0.12 10.75 -3.91
N SER A 7 -0.45 9.73 -4.56
CA SER A 7 -1.83 9.28 -4.32
C SER A 7 -2.06 8.84 -2.88
N ILE A 8 -1.20 7.96 -2.34
CA ILE A 8 -1.30 7.48 -0.95
C ILE A 8 -1.11 8.64 0.05
N GLY A 9 -0.21 9.58 -0.24
CA GLY A 9 -0.01 10.80 0.55
C GLY A 9 -1.26 11.67 0.63
N LEU A 10 -1.92 11.93 -0.50
CA LEU A 10 -3.18 12.70 -0.54
C LEU A 10 -4.30 12.01 0.24
N ILE A 11 -4.41 10.68 0.14
CA ILE A 11 -5.41 9.91 0.90
C ILE A 11 -5.11 9.98 2.41
N THR A 12 -3.83 9.96 2.79
CA THR A 12 -3.42 10.11 4.20
C THR A 12 -3.81 11.49 4.74
N ILE A 13 -3.60 12.55 3.96
CA ILE A 13 -4.00 13.91 4.33
C ILE A 13 -5.52 14.00 4.53
N LEU A 14 -6.33 13.35 3.67
CA LEU A 14 -7.78 13.31 3.84
C LEU A 14 -8.20 12.67 5.17
N VAL A 15 -7.58 11.55 5.56
CA VAL A 15 -7.88 10.88 6.84
C VAL A 15 -7.45 11.74 8.04
N VAL A 16 -6.28 12.36 7.94
CA VAL A 16 -5.76 13.26 8.99
C VAL A 16 -6.67 14.47 9.18
N LEU A 17 -7.25 15.02 8.12
CA LEU A 17 -8.20 16.13 8.22
C LEU A 17 -9.50 15.73 8.96
N CYS A 18 -9.92 14.47 8.89
CA CYS A 18 -11.09 13.99 9.63
C CYS A 18 -10.83 13.80 11.13
N VAL A 19 -9.61 13.42 11.52
CA VAL A 19 -9.23 13.13 12.92
C VAL A 19 -8.56 14.34 13.59
N VAL A 20 -8.03 15.29 12.81
CA VAL A 20 -7.26 16.46 13.25
C VAL A 20 -6.03 16.06 14.08
N SER A 21 -5.51 14.85 13.87
CA SER A 21 -4.34 14.35 14.56
C SER A 21 -3.57 13.35 13.69
N LEU A 22 -2.25 13.34 13.86
CA LEU A 22 -1.34 12.40 13.21
C LEU A 22 -1.08 11.14 14.05
N ASN A 23 -1.63 11.06 15.26
CA ASN A 23 -1.42 9.89 16.11
C ASN A 23 -2.30 8.71 15.63
N LEU A 24 -1.65 7.61 15.25
CA LEU A 24 -2.31 6.40 14.77
C LEU A 24 -3.32 5.82 15.78
N THR A 25 -3.06 5.94 17.09
CA THR A 25 -3.98 5.46 18.11
C THR A 25 -5.28 6.27 18.15
N GLN A 26 -5.18 7.59 17.99
CA GLN A 26 -6.33 8.49 17.93
C GLN A 26 -7.16 8.26 16.67
N ILE A 27 -6.50 7.97 15.55
CA ILE A 27 -7.16 7.59 14.29
C ILE A 27 -7.99 6.31 14.48
N VAL A 28 -7.44 5.28 15.14
CA VAL A 28 -8.18 4.03 15.43
C VAL A 28 -9.37 4.27 16.35
N ILE A 29 -9.23 5.10 17.39
CA ILE A 29 -10.33 5.42 18.31
C ILE A 29 -11.45 6.18 17.58
N ALA A 30 -11.10 7.07 16.64
CA ALA A 30 -12.08 7.85 15.88
C ALA A 30 -12.95 6.98 14.95
N HIS A 31 -12.41 5.86 14.43
CA HIS A 31 -13.19 4.86 13.67
C HIS A 31 -14.27 4.16 14.49
N GLY A 32 -14.15 4.12 15.81
CA GLY A 32 -15.10 3.42 16.68
C GLY A 32 -16.50 4.02 16.67
N TYR A 33 -16.64 5.31 16.36
CA TYR A 33 -17.92 6.01 16.36
C TYR A 33 -18.67 5.90 15.03
N MET A 34 -17.96 5.95 13.90
CA MET A 34 -18.50 5.69 12.57
C MET A 34 -17.39 5.12 11.67
N TRP A 35 -17.74 4.13 10.85
CA TRP A 35 -16.80 3.57 9.88
C TRP A 35 -16.48 4.59 8.78
N TYR A 36 -15.23 5.03 8.67
CA TYR A 36 -14.80 5.96 7.62
C TYR A 36 -14.98 5.43 6.19
N LYS A 37 -15.18 4.12 6.03
CA LYS A 37 -15.57 3.51 4.75
C LYS A 37 -16.82 4.16 4.12
N VAL A 38 -17.80 4.59 4.92
CA VAL A 38 -19.05 5.17 4.41
C VAL A 38 -18.84 6.58 3.84
N PRO A 39 -18.30 7.56 4.59
CA PRO A 39 -18.06 8.90 4.04
C PRO A 39 -16.93 8.92 2.99
N LEU A 40 -15.90 8.08 3.12
CA LEU A 40 -14.70 8.09 2.28
C LEU A 40 -14.65 6.95 1.26
N TRP A 41 -15.80 6.42 0.82
CA TRP A 41 -15.84 5.24 -0.06
C TRP A 41 -15.03 5.41 -1.37
N ARG A 42 -15.04 6.61 -1.96
CA ARG A 42 -14.21 6.92 -3.16
C ARG A 42 -12.72 6.89 -2.86
N ALA A 43 -12.32 7.40 -1.70
CA ALA A 43 -10.92 7.37 -1.27
C ALA A 43 -10.47 5.93 -0.93
N ALA A 44 -11.37 5.10 -0.37
CA ALA A 44 -11.10 3.68 -0.15
C ALA A 44 -10.81 2.94 -1.46
N MET A 45 -11.59 3.18 -2.51
CA MET A 45 -11.36 2.58 -3.83
C MET A 45 -10.04 3.05 -4.46
N MET A 46 -9.71 4.34 -4.35
CA MET A 46 -8.43 4.88 -4.84
C MET A 46 -7.23 4.31 -4.08
N LEU A 47 -7.36 4.10 -2.76
CA LEU A 47 -6.32 3.48 -1.93
C LEU A 47 -6.08 2.03 -2.37
N LEU A 48 -7.15 1.27 -2.63
CA LEU A 48 -7.07 -0.12 -3.07
C LEU A 48 -6.31 -0.25 -4.40
N VAL A 49 -6.65 0.58 -5.39
CA VAL A 49 -5.93 0.62 -6.68
C VAL A 49 -4.47 1.05 -6.50
N SER A 50 -4.21 2.06 -5.65
CA SER A 50 -2.85 2.54 -5.39
C SER A 50 -1.99 1.51 -4.64
N ALA A 51 -2.58 0.74 -3.73
CA ALA A 51 -1.90 -0.34 -2.99
C ALA A 51 -1.55 -1.53 -3.89
N LEU A 52 -2.46 -1.92 -4.79
CA LEU A 52 -2.20 -2.93 -5.82
C LEU A 52 -1.06 -2.50 -6.76
N ALA A 53 -1.07 -1.23 -7.17
CA ALA A 53 -0.05 -0.71 -8.07
C ALA A 53 1.32 -0.52 -7.40
N LYS A 54 1.36 -0.14 -6.12
CA LYS A 54 2.60 -0.03 -5.32
C LYS A 54 3.27 -1.38 -5.13
N THR A 55 2.50 -2.45 -4.96
CA THR A 55 3.01 -3.82 -4.73
C THR A 55 3.43 -4.54 -6.01
N ASN A 56 3.38 -3.86 -7.16
CA ASN A 56 3.75 -4.41 -8.48
C ASN A 56 3.10 -5.78 -8.74
N ARG A 57 1.82 -5.94 -8.38
CA ARG A 57 1.06 -7.17 -8.63
C ARG A 57 0.08 -6.99 -9.78
N VAL A 58 -0.33 -8.11 -10.37
CA VAL A 58 -1.33 -8.16 -11.45
C VAL A 58 -2.54 -7.32 -11.04
N PRO A 59 -2.98 -6.33 -11.85
CA PRO A 59 -2.70 -6.08 -13.26
C PRO A 59 -1.56 -5.08 -13.58
N PHE A 60 -0.86 -4.51 -12.59
CA PHE A 60 0.13 -3.43 -12.77
C PHE A 60 1.59 -3.88 -12.74
N ASP A 61 1.84 -5.17 -12.96
CA ASP A 61 3.17 -5.77 -12.88
C ASP A 61 3.95 -5.63 -14.20
N LEU A 62 4.51 -4.44 -14.46
CA LEU A 62 5.29 -4.16 -15.68
C LEU A 62 6.75 -4.65 -15.59
N MET A 63 7.36 -4.61 -14.40
CA MET A 63 8.80 -4.91 -14.23
C MET A 63 9.10 -6.41 -14.03
N LYS A 64 8.14 -7.20 -13.54
CA LYS A 64 8.32 -8.64 -13.27
C LYS A 64 7.75 -9.54 -14.37
N ARG A 65 7.01 -8.96 -15.33
CA ARG A 65 6.32 -9.70 -16.40
C ARG A 65 7.12 -9.78 -17.70
N GLU A 66 8.09 -8.91 -17.90
CA GLU A 66 9.08 -9.11 -18.96
C GLU A 66 10.03 -10.24 -18.53
N SER A 67 9.81 -11.43 -19.08
CA SER A 67 10.57 -12.66 -18.81
C SER A 67 12.08 -12.52 -19.00
N GLU A 68 12.50 -11.52 -19.79
CA GLU A 68 13.91 -11.17 -20.00
C GLU A 68 14.54 -10.44 -18.82
N LEU A 69 13.80 -9.59 -18.09
CA LEU A 69 14.34 -8.85 -16.95
C LEU A 69 14.44 -9.72 -15.68
N VAL A 70 13.49 -10.63 -15.46
CA VAL A 70 13.48 -11.52 -14.27
C VAL A 70 14.61 -12.55 -14.32
N SER A 71 14.92 -13.09 -15.50
CA SER A 71 16.01 -14.04 -15.67
C SER A 71 17.38 -13.39 -15.49
N VAL A 72 17.56 -12.16 -15.98
CA VAL A 72 18.79 -11.37 -15.81
C VAL A 72 18.98 -10.91 -14.36
N PHE A 73 17.89 -10.60 -13.63
CA PHE A 73 17.97 -10.25 -12.20
C PHE A 73 18.43 -11.45 -11.37
N ASN A 74 17.84 -12.63 -11.57
CA ASN A 74 18.18 -13.83 -10.80
C ASN A 74 19.62 -14.31 -11.04
N MET A 75 20.19 -14.02 -12.22
CA MET A 75 21.57 -14.40 -12.54
C MET A 75 22.65 -13.43 -12.01
N LYS A 76 22.28 -12.19 -11.67
CA LYS A 76 23.26 -11.16 -11.25
C LYS A 76 23.45 -11.04 -9.74
N TYR A 77 22.49 -11.50 -8.94
CA TYR A 77 22.55 -11.33 -7.48
C TYR A 77 23.04 -12.60 -6.76
N PRO A 78 23.95 -12.46 -5.76
CA PRO A 78 24.28 -13.56 -4.87
C PRO A 78 23.04 -13.96 -4.05
N CYS A 79 22.98 -15.23 -3.65
CA CYS A 79 21.80 -15.86 -3.03
C CYS A 79 21.22 -15.06 -1.84
N MET A 80 22.09 -14.44 -1.02
CA MET A 80 21.68 -13.62 0.12
C MET A 80 20.94 -12.33 -0.29
N SER A 81 21.47 -11.59 -1.27
CA SER A 81 20.85 -10.34 -1.75
C SER A 81 19.53 -10.60 -2.47
N PHE A 82 19.43 -11.73 -3.17
CA PHE A 82 18.19 -12.16 -3.80
C PHE A 82 17.08 -12.46 -2.78
N MET A 83 17.43 -13.15 -1.69
CA MET A 83 16.50 -13.44 -0.60
C MET A 83 15.99 -12.17 0.07
N LEU A 84 16.87 -11.18 0.32
CA LEU A 84 16.49 -9.89 0.90
C LEU A 84 15.56 -9.07 0.00
N PHE A 85 15.78 -9.11 -1.32
CA PHE A 85 14.91 -8.42 -2.27
C PHE A 85 13.49 -8.97 -2.25
N PHE A 86 13.32 -10.30 -2.26
CA PHE A 86 11.99 -10.90 -2.11
C PHE A 86 11.36 -10.61 -0.76
N LEU A 87 12.14 -10.68 0.33
CA LEU A 87 11.64 -10.36 1.66
C LEU A 87 11.10 -8.93 1.73
N ALA A 88 11.79 -7.96 1.10
CA ALA A 88 11.32 -6.58 1.02
C ALA A 88 10.03 -6.42 0.20
N ASP A 89 9.92 -7.12 -0.94
CA ASP A 89 8.69 -7.15 -1.75
C ASP A 89 7.51 -7.72 -0.94
N TYR A 90 7.72 -8.81 -0.19
CA TYR A 90 6.70 -9.41 0.68
C TYR A 90 6.34 -8.53 1.89
N ALA A 91 7.32 -7.85 2.48
CA ALA A 91 7.07 -6.87 3.54
C ALA A 91 6.18 -5.72 3.03
N ASN A 92 6.39 -5.26 1.79
CA ASN A 92 5.53 -4.27 1.15
C ASN A 92 4.11 -4.78 0.87
N ILE A 93 3.94 -6.06 0.57
CA ILE A 93 2.61 -6.67 0.40
C ILE A 93 1.82 -6.65 1.71
N ILE A 94 2.48 -6.84 2.85
CA ILE A 94 1.82 -6.87 4.17
C ILE A 94 1.59 -5.45 4.70
N SER A 95 2.50 -4.50 4.43
CA SER A 95 2.43 -3.14 4.98
C SER A 95 1.26 -2.32 4.43
N MET A 96 0.93 -2.46 3.14
CA MET A 96 -0.17 -1.71 2.50
C MET A 96 -1.56 -2.02 3.07
N PRO A 97 -2.00 -3.28 3.22
CA PRO A 97 -3.28 -3.59 3.85
C PRO A 97 -3.28 -3.22 5.34
N ALA A 98 -2.15 -3.36 6.05
CA ALA A 98 -2.03 -2.92 7.44
C ALA A 98 -2.30 -1.40 7.58
N LEU A 99 -1.75 -0.58 6.69
CA LEU A 99 -2.02 0.86 6.65
C LEU A 99 -3.51 1.16 6.39
N SER A 100 -4.13 0.44 5.45
CA SER A 100 -5.56 0.62 5.14
C SER A 100 -6.48 0.25 6.31
N ALA A 101 -6.08 -0.75 7.12
CA ALA A 101 -6.80 -1.16 8.32
C ALA A 101 -6.70 -0.10 9.42
N VAL A 102 -5.51 0.49 9.62
CA VAL A 102 -5.33 1.60 10.57
C VAL A 102 -6.18 2.80 10.19
N PHE A 103 -6.35 3.10 8.90
CA PHE A 103 -7.23 4.17 8.40
C PHE A 103 -8.72 3.80 8.33
N GLY A 104 -9.13 2.60 8.77
CA GLY A 104 -10.54 2.20 8.75
C GLY A 104 -11.15 2.09 7.34
N LEU A 105 -10.32 1.98 6.32
CA LEU A 105 -10.68 1.90 4.90
C LEU A 105 -10.63 0.46 4.36
N ALA A 106 -10.10 -0.49 5.14
CA ALA A 106 -9.96 -1.89 4.75
C ALA A 106 -11.32 -2.60 4.58
N TYR A 107 -11.36 -3.51 3.60
CA TYR A 107 -12.51 -4.38 3.36
C TYR A 107 -12.34 -5.64 4.24
N ALA A 108 -13.26 -5.85 5.19
CA ALA A 108 -13.54 -7.18 5.72
C ALA A 108 -14.57 -7.85 4.80
#